data_AF-A0A9P6LYY3-F1
#
_entry.id   AF-A0A9P6LYY3-F1
#
_cell.length_a   1.000
_cell.length_b   1.000
_cell.length_c   1.000
_cell.angle_alpha   90.00
_cell.angle_beta   90.00
_cell.angle_gamma   90.00
#
_symmetry.space_group_name_H-M   'P 1'
#
loop_
_entity.id
_entity.type
_entity.pdbx_description
1 polymer ?
#
loop_
_entity_poly.entity_id
_entity_poly.type
_entity_poly.pdbx_seq_one_letter_code
_entity_poly.pdbx_strand_id
1 'polypeptide(L)'
;MELSPVPGTRDARQRSNSTNSTSVQHHYSASRTDHKKAKAISDAIDKSLKSDKERLQRETGIKLLILGPAETGKTTVLKQLKLLYGRKGLNSERETYRRIVHLNVMMAIQALIEGLEEANIPLEDPANIPHLDMVAHHLESALKKYSVTSIHGFTNPAIPRKITDAKAETDMFAEMAPAIKALWADGSIQKIFHTCTQLNIQDSAKYFLDTVDRISHPEYIPSDDDILQARVKTLAVTEHVFHIENVAYRIYDVGGQKSLRKYWAPYFDDVNAVIFMAALSAYDQPCEDDARLNRLQECLVLFNQIANHKLFELTSMILFLNKIDIFQRKLDSGSLVSKYFPEYHGPNDYLSTTVFFQYRFMQQCKDLQKQVYTHFTHATDTNQMRVIVVAVNTIVQRLNLRNSGLI
;
A
#
# COMPACT_ATOMS: atom_id res chain seq x y z
N MET A 1 45.13 3.37 88.55
CA MET A 1 44.39 2.78 89.67
C MET A 1 43.91 1.42 89.23
N GLU A 2 44.58 0.39 89.77
CA GLU A 2 43.98 -0.82 90.33
C GLU A 2 42.94 -1.67 89.55
N LEU A 3 43.36 -2.93 89.36
CA LEU A 3 42.62 -4.20 89.61
C LEU A 3 41.87 -4.88 88.44
N SER A 4 42.49 -5.95 87.92
CA SER A 4 41.84 -7.26 87.63
C SER A 4 41.34 -7.91 88.95
N PRO A 5 40.55 -9.03 89.05
CA PRO A 5 40.43 -10.22 88.15
C PRO A 5 39.06 -11.01 88.12
N VAL A 6 38.92 -12.04 87.24
CA VAL A 6 38.37 -13.46 87.35
C VAL A 6 37.04 -13.73 88.14
N PRO A 7 36.15 -14.78 87.94
CA PRO A 7 36.20 -16.11 87.27
C PRO A 7 34.95 -16.53 86.43
N GLY A 8 34.99 -17.77 85.90
CA GLY A 8 34.00 -18.35 84.98
C GLY A 8 32.77 -19.04 85.57
N THR A 9 31.97 -19.60 84.66
CA THR A 9 30.87 -20.55 84.94
C THR A 9 30.79 -21.60 83.83
N ARG A 10 30.33 -22.79 84.26
CA ARG A 10 30.32 -24.09 83.58
C ARG A 10 29.26 -24.14 82.46
N ASP A 11 29.52 -24.96 81.44
CA ASP A 11 28.59 -26.01 80.99
C ASP A 11 29.18 -26.82 79.82
N ALA A 12 29.60 -28.07 80.09
CA ALA A 12 29.97 -29.03 79.07
C ALA A 12 28.85 -30.06 78.91
N ARG A 13 28.12 -29.93 77.80
CA ARG A 13 27.07 -30.86 77.35
C ARG A 13 27.66 -32.16 76.80
N GLN A 14 26.83 -33.18 76.94
CA GLN A 14 26.97 -34.57 76.53
C GLN A 14 27.12 -34.77 75.00
N ARG A 15 27.93 -35.79 74.68
CA ARG A 15 27.72 -36.89 73.70
C ARG A 15 27.12 -36.60 72.31
N SER A 16 27.97 -36.84 71.31
CA SER A 16 27.79 -37.66 70.09
C SER A 16 26.57 -37.45 69.19
N ASN A 17 26.81 -37.11 67.92
CA ASN A 17 26.65 -38.10 66.85
C ASN A 17 27.33 -37.69 65.54
N SER A 18 28.03 -38.65 64.97
CA SER A 18 28.53 -38.69 63.59
C SER A 18 27.37 -38.66 62.60
N THR A 19 27.40 -37.76 61.62
CA THR A 19 26.85 -37.92 60.25
C THR A 19 27.11 -36.65 59.46
N ASN A 20 27.91 -36.72 58.38
CA ASN A 20 27.80 -35.94 57.13
C ASN A 20 29.15 -35.82 56.40
N SER A 21 29.63 -36.91 55.79
CA SER A 21 30.63 -36.86 54.71
C SER A 21 30.04 -37.23 53.34
N THR A 22 28.81 -37.75 53.28
CA THR A 22 28.12 -38.18 52.05
C THR A 22 27.34 -37.05 51.34
N SER A 23 26.97 -35.98 52.04
CA SER A 23 26.14 -34.89 51.50
C SER A 23 26.90 -33.94 50.56
N VAL A 24 28.23 -33.83 50.71
CA VAL A 24 29.05 -32.90 49.90
C VAL A 24 29.37 -33.48 48.51
N GLN A 25 29.59 -34.80 48.38
CA GLN A 25 29.84 -35.44 47.08
C GLN A 25 28.60 -35.55 46.18
N HIS A 26 27.40 -35.69 46.77
CA HIS A 26 26.15 -35.67 46.02
C HIS A 26 25.80 -34.28 45.47
N HIS A 27 26.14 -33.20 46.19
CA HIS A 27 25.89 -31.83 45.71
C HIS A 27 26.81 -31.42 44.54
N TYR A 28 28.08 -31.82 44.56
CA TYR A 28 29.03 -31.54 43.48
C TYR A 28 28.77 -32.34 42.19
N SER A 29 28.27 -33.58 42.32
CA SER A 29 27.92 -34.42 41.17
C SER A 29 26.60 -33.98 40.52
N ALA A 30 25.58 -33.64 41.32
CA ALA A 30 24.32 -33.07 40.85
C ALA A 30 24.54 -31.74 40.08
N SER A 31 25.36 -30.84 40.65
CA SER A 31 25.78 -29.57 40.01
C SER A 31 26.47 -29.79 38.66
N ARG A 32 27.38 -30.76 38.55
CA ARG A 32 28.04 -31.11 37.28
C ARG A 32 27.08 -31.72 36.25
N THR A 33 26.13 -32.55 36.66
CA THR A 33 25.12 -33.11 35.76
C THR A 33 24.13 -32.07 35.29
N ASP A 34 23.75 -31.12 36.14
CA ASP A 34 22.88 -30.00 35.78
C ASP A 34 23.59 -29.02 34.85
N HIS A 35 24.89 -28.79 35.04
CA HIS A 35 25.70 -27.97 34.13
C HIS A 35 25.85 -28.64 32.75
N LYS A 36 26.03 -29.98 32.71
CA LYS A 36 26.07 -30.74 31.44
C LYS A 36 24.73 -30.72 30.72
N LYS A 37 23.61 -30.85 31.45
CA LYS A 37 22.25 -30.75 30.89
C LYS A 37 21.95 -29.34 30.37
N ALA A 38 22.28 -28.31 31.15
CA ALA A 38 22.11 -26.92 30.74
C ALA A 38 22.93 -26.58 29.50
N LYS A 39 24.18 -27.07 29.42
CA LYS A 39 25.02 -26.92 28.23
C LYS A 39 24.44 -27.63 27.01
N ALA A 40 23.97 -28.88 27.16
CA ALA A 40 23.34 -29.61 26.07
C ALA A 40 22.05 -28.94 25.56
N ILE A 41 21.26 -28.33 26.46
CA ILE A 41 20.08 -27.54 26.10
C ILE A 41 20.49 -26.27 25.35
N SER A 42 21.50 -25.55 25.84
CA SER A 42 22.05 -24.35 25.17
C SER A 42 22.55 -24.68 23.77
N ASP A 43 23.37 -25.73 23.63
CA ASP A 43 23.93 -26.16 22.35
C ASP A 43 22.82 -26.58 21.37
N ALA A 44 21.73 -27.19 21.86
CA ALA A 44 20.57 -27.54 21.05
C ALA A 44 19.77 -26.31 20.60
N ILE A 45 19.59 -25.32 21.50
CA ILE A 45 18.96 -24.03 21.17
C ILE A 45 19.81 -23.29 20.13
N ASP A 46 21.12 -23.19 20.33
CA ASP A 46 22.04 -22.51 19.40
C ASP A 46 22.05 -23.19 18.03
N LYS A 47 21.98 -24.52 17.99
CA LYS A 47 21.86 -25.28 16.73
C LYS A 47 20.52 -25.02 16.05
N SER A 48 19.42 -24.98 16.81
CA SER A 48 18.10 -24.63 16.27
C SER A 48 18.11 -23.20 15.71
N LEU A 49 18.60 -22.24 16.49
CA LEU A 49 18.72 -20.83 16.08
C LEU A 49 19.61 -20.66 14.85
N LYS A 50 20.71 -21.42 14.74
CA LYS A 50 21.56 -21.40 13.55
C LYS A 50 20.84 -21.97 12.33
N SER A 51 20.14 -23.10 12.49
CA SER A 51 19.35 -23.68 11.40
C SER A 51 18.17 -22.79 10.98
N ASP A 52 17.51 -22.15 11.94
CA ASP A 52 16.44 -21.18 11.71
C ASP A 52 17.01 -19.90 11.08
N LYS A 53 18.21 -19.45 11.46
CA LYS A 53 18.90 -18.31 10.84
C LYS A 53 19.33 -18.62 9.41
N GLU A 54 19.84 -19.82 9.13
CA GLU A 54 20.20 -20.26 7.78
C GLU A 54 18.96 -20.53 6.90
N ARG A 55 17.86 -21.01 7.50
CA ARG A 55 16.56 -21.12 6.83
C ARG A 55 16.00 -19.73 6.57
N LEU A 56 15.99 -18.85 7.57
CA LEU A 56 15.62 -17.46 7.44
C LEU A 56 16.50 -16.75 6.42
N GLN A 57 17.81 -16.98 6.34
CA GLN A 57 18.68 -16.39 5.32
C GLN A 57 18.41 -16.94 3.90
N ARG A 58 17.98 -18.19 3.80
CA ARG A 58 17.49 -18.77 2.53
C ARG A 58 16.06 -18.30 2.18
N GLU A 59 15.27 -17.92 3.18
CA GLU A 59 13.90 -17.39 3.09
C GLU A 59 13.85 -15.85 3.15
N THR A 60 14.97 -15.16 3.40
CA THR A 60 15.14 -13.70 3.40
C THR A 60 15.27 -13.31 1.95
N GLY A 61 14.16 -13.47 1.26
CA GLY A 61 13.95 -12.86 -0.03
C GLY A 61 14.22 -11.36 0.04
N ILE A 62 14.36 -10.77 -1.13
CA ILE A 62 14.55 -9.34 -1.29
C ILE A 62 13.33 -8.62 -0.73
N LYS A 63 13.55 -7.74 0.26
CA LYS A 63 12.53 -6.91 0.89
C LYS A 63 12.38 -5.61 0.12
N LEU A 64 11.20 -5.36 -0.39
CA LEU A 64 10.81 -4.14 -1.09
C LEU A 64 9.71 -3.43 -0.32
N LEU A 65 9.83 -2.11 -0.24
CA LEU A 65 8.79 -1.27 0.36
C LEU A 65 8.19 -0.36 -0.71
N ILE A 66 6.87 -0.44 -0.91
CA ILE A 66 6.17 0.44 -1.85
C ILE A 66 5.61 1.64 -1.08
N LEU A 67 6.13 2.84 -1.36
CA LEU A 67 5.74 4.10 -0.72
C LEU A 67 5.12 5.07 -1.72
N GLY A 68 4.46 6.10 -1.20
CA GLY A 68 3.90 7.20 -1.99
C GLY A 68 2.51 7.61 -1.51
N PRO A 69 1.98 8.75 -1.97
CA PRO A 69 0.66 9.24 -1.58
C PRO A 69 -0.47 8.26 -1.91
N ALA A 70 -1.67 8.51 -1.39
CA ALA A 70 -2.85 7.76 -1.78
C ALA A 70 -3.08 7.84 -3.29
N GLU A 71 -3.71 6.83 -3.86
CA GLU A 71 -4.12 6.81 -5.27
C GLU A 71 -2.99 6.85 -6.30
N THR A 72 -1.71 6.72 -5.93
CA THR A 72 -0.63 6.74 -6.92
C THR A 72 -0.46 5.42 -7.70
N GLY A 73 -1.17 4.36 -7.31
CA GLY A 73 -1.18 3.06 -8.01
C GLY A 73 -0.41 1.92 -7.30
N LYS A 74 -0.03 2.07 -6.03
CA LYS A 74 0.74 1.07 -5.26
C LYS A 74 0.12 -0.33 -5.32
N THR A 75 -1.16 -0.42 -4.94
CA THR A 75 -1.91 -1.67 -4.97
C THR A 75 -2.13 -2.17 -6.41
N THR A 76 -2.18 -1.28 -7.41
CA THR A 76 -2.26 -1.68 -8.83
C THR A 76 -0.97 -2.38 -9.29
N VAL A 77 0.20 -1.89 -8.88
CA VAL A 77 1.48 -2.58 -9.14
C VAL A 77 1.50 -3.97 -8.51
N LEU A 78 0.96 -4.12 -7.30
CA LEU A 78 0.85 -5.45 -6.66
C LEU A 78 -0.12 -6.38 -7.39
N LYS A 79 -1.24 -5.87 -7.89
CA LYS A 79 -2.16 -6.63 -8.74
C LYS A 79 -1.47 -7.09 -10.03
N GLN A 80 -0.65 -6.24 -10.65
CA GLN A 80 0.17 -6.62 -11.81
C GLN A 80 1.16 -7.74 -11.47
N LEU A 81 1.84 -7.67 -10.32
CA LEU A 81 2.73 -8.74 -9.88
C LEU A 81 1.98 -10.06 -9.63
N LYS A 82 0.77 -10.01 -9.04
CA LYS A 82 -0.10 -11.18 -8.91
C LYS A 82 -0.51 -11.75 -10.27
N LEU A 83 -0.83 -10.89 -11.23
CA LEU A 83 -1.22 -11.32 -12.58
C LEU A 83 -0.04 -11.95 -13.35
N LEU A 84 1.15 -11.37 -13.23
CA LEU A 84 2.35 -11.80 -13.97
C LEU A 84 3.04 -13.03 -13.35
N TYR A 85 3.07 -13.14 -12.02
CA TYR A 85 3.86 -14.15 -11.30
C TYR A 85 3.07 -14.99 -10.29
N GLY A 86 1.80 -14.65 -10.03
CA GLY A 86 0.95 -15.40 -9.11
C GLY A 86 0.42 -16.68 -9.75
N ARG A 87 0.54 -17.82 -9.07
CA ARG A 87 0.08 -19.13 -9.57
C ARG A 87 -1.40 -19.17 -9.98
N LYS A 88 -2.25 -18.42 -9.28
CA LYS A 88 -3.70 -18.34 -9.55
C LYS A 88 -4.10 -17.06 -10.29
N GLY A 89 -3.14 -16.20 -10.64
CA GLY A 89 -3.42 -14.85 -11.13
C GLY A 89 -4.38 -14.11 -10.20
N LEU A 90 -5.38 -13.45 -10.79
CA LEU A 90 -6.45 -12.73 -10.08
C LEU A 90 -7.74 -13.55 -9.94
N ASN A 91 -7.76 -14.82 -10.39
CA ASN A 91 -8.98 -15.61 -10.52
C ASN A 91 -9.72 -15.84 -9.19
N SER A 92 -8.99 -16.03 -8.09
CA SER A 92 -9.60 -16.25 -6.77
C SER A 92 -10.24 -15.00 -6.17
N GLU A 93 -9.98 -13.82 -6.73
CA GLU A 93 -10.47 -12.55 -6.19
C GLU A 93 -11.62 -11.95 -7.03
N ARG A 94 -11.95 -12.53 -8.20
CA ARG A 94 -12.93 -11.95 -9.15
C ARG A 94 -14.29 -11.66 -8.51
N GLU A 95 -14.85 -12.60 -7.75
CA GLU A 95 -16.16 -12.41 -7.12
C GLU A 95 -16.15 -11.31 -6.05
N THR A 96 -15.04 -11.16 -5.33
CA THR A 96 -14.86 -10.03 -4.41
C THR A 96 -14.78 -8.71 -5.18
N TYR A 97 -14.07 -8.68 -6.31
CA TYR A 97 -13.96 -7.50 -7.13
C TYR A 97 -15.23 -7.12 -7.87
N ARG A 98 -16.16 -8.05 -8.11
CA ARG A 98 -17.45 -7.74 -8.72
C ARG A 98 -18.18 -6.64 -7.95
N ARG A 99 -18.27 -6.83 -6.63
CA ARG A 99 -18.89 -5.87 -5.71
C ARG A 99 -18.11 -4.56 -5.60
N ILE A 100 -16.78 -4.65 -5.60
CA ILE A 100 -15.92 -3.46 -5.56
C ILE A 100 -16.14 -2.61 -6.82
N VAL A 101 -16.26 -3.23 -7.99
CA VAL A 101 -16.52 -2.53 -9.26
C VAL A 101 -17.88 -1.83 -9.21
N HIS A 102 -18.93 -2.51 -8.76
CA HIS A 102 -20.26 -1.89 -8.56
C HIS A 102 -20.19 -0.69 -7.61
N LEU A 103 -19.49 -0.83 -6.49
CA LEU A 103 -19.28 0.27 -5.55
C LEU A 103 -18.49 1.42 -6.18
N ASN A 104 -17.47 1.15 -6.99
CA ASN A 104 -16.70 2.21 -7.65
C ASN A 104 -17.55 2.97 -8.68
N VAL A 105 -18.43 2.30 -9.42
CA VAL A 105 -19.40 2.95 -10.32
C VAL A 105 -20.33 3.85 -9.52
N MET A 106 -20.91 3.33 -8.43
CA MET A 106 -21.82 4.09 -7.56
C MET A 106 -21.15 5.32 -6.94
N MET A 107 -19.91 5.19 -6.47
CA MET A 107 -19.14 6.32 -5.94
C MET A 107 -18.79 7.35 -7.03
N ALA A 108 -18.51 6.89 -8.26
CA ALA A 108 -18.19 7.77 -9.37
C ALA A 108 -19.40 8.62 -9.78
N ILE A 109 -20.58 8.00 -9.93
CA ILE A 109 -21.80 8.72 -10.29
C ILE A 109 -22.25 9.66 -9.16
N GLN A 110 -22.10 9.24 -7.89
CA GLN A 110 -22.37 10.10 -6.74
C GLN A 110 -21.53 11.39 -6.78
N ALA A 111 -20.21 11.26 -6.97
CA ALA A 111 -19.33 12.43 -7.01
C ALA A 111 -19.66 13.39 -8.17
N LEU A 112 -20.16 12.86 -9.29
CA LEU A 112 -20.62 13.68 -10.42
C LEU A 112 -21.93 14.42 -10.10
N ILE A 113 -22.87 13.76 -9.42
CA ILE A 113 -24.12 14.36 -8.95
C ILE A 113 -23.84 15.48 -7.94
N GLU A 114 -23.01 15.22 -6.93
CA GLU A 114 -22.57 16.23 -5.95
C GLU A 114 -21.90 17.42 -6.65
N GLY A 115 -21.14 17.16 -7.71
CA GLY A 115 -20.52 18.20 -8.53
C GLY A 115 -21.51 19.08 -9.29
N LEU A 116 -22.63 18.52 -9.76
CA LEU A 116 -23.71 19.32 -10.36
C LEU A 116 -24.36 20.24 -9.33
N GLU A 117 -24.64 19.70 -8.13
CA GLU A 117 -25.24 20.45 -7.04
C GLU A 117 -24.34 21.60 -6.56
N GLU A 118 -23.05 21.32 -6.33
CA GLU A 118 -22.08 22.33 -5.91
C GLU A 118 -21.89 23.43 -6.97
N ALA A 119 -21.86 23.06 -8.25
CA ALA A 119 -21.75 24.00 -9.35
C ALA A 119 -23.07 24.70 -9.70
N ASN A 120 -24.18 24.29 -9.08
CA ASN A 120 -25.55 24.72 -9.42
C ASN A 120 -25.85 24.60 -10.92
N ILE A 121 -25.44 23.48 -11.53
CA ILE A 121 -25.65 23.18 -12.95
C ILE A 121 -26.81 22.17 -13.06
N PRO A 122 -27.94 22.53 -13.71
CA PRO A 122 -29.02 21.60 -13.95
C PRO A 122 -28.62 20.54 -14.99
N LEU A 123 -29.32 19.39 -14.98
CA LEU A 123 -29.21 18.39 -16.04
C LEU A 123 -29.57 19.01 -17.39
N GLU A 124 -28.84 18.61 -18.44
CA GLU A 124 -29.09 19.10 -19.79
C GLU A 124 -30.43 18.56 -20.33
N ASP A 125 -30.73 17.29 -20.04
CA ASP A 125 -32.00 16.67 -20.38
C ASP A 125 -32.90 16.53 -19.12
N PRO A 126 -34.02 17.27 -19.02
CA PRO A 126 -34.97 17.12 -17.92
C PRO A 126 -35.57 15.71 -17.79
N ALA A 127 -35.55 14.89 -18.86
CA ALA A 127 -35.97 13.49 -18.78
C ALA A 127 -35.06 12.64 -17.86
N ASN A 128 -33.87 13.13 -17.53
CA ASN A 128 -32.96 12.49 -16.60
C ASN A 128 -33.27 12.77 -15.11
N ILE A 129 -34.20 13.67 -14.78
CA ILE A 129 -34.56 13.98 -13.37
C ILE A 129 -35.06 12.74 -12.62
N PRO A 130 -35.98 11.91 -13.15
CA PRO A 130 -36.38 10.67 -12.46
C PRO A 130 -35.22 9.68 -12.28
N HIS A 131 -34.25 9.66 -13.21
CA HIS A 131 -33.04 8.83 -13.08
C HIS A 131 -32.14 9.33 -11.95
N LEU A 132 -32.00 10.66 -11.82
CA LEU A 132 -31.27 11.29 -10.73
C LEU A 132 -31.88 10.93 -9.38
N ASP A 133 -33.19 11.11 -9.21
CA ASP A 133 -33.91 10.81 -7.97
C ASP A 133 -33.78 9.33 -7.59
N MET A 134 -33.94 8.43 -8.57
CA MET A 134 -33.77 6.99 -8.35
C MET A 134 -32.35 6.66 -7.89
N VAL A 135 -31.33 7.20 -8.56
CA VAL A 135 -29.93 6.91 -8.23
C VAL A 135 -29.58 7.49 -6.86
N ALA A 136 -29.94 8.74 -6.57
CA ALA A 136 -29.71 9.38 -5.28
C ALA A 136 -30.33 8.59 -4.11
N HIS A 137 -31.59 8.15 -4.26
CA HIS A 137 -32.29 7.37 -3.25
C HIS A 137 -31.58 6.03 -2.94
N HIS A 138 -31.18 5.30 -3.98
CA HIS A 138 -30.48 4.02 -3.80
C HIS A 138 -29.06 4.20 -3.26
N LEU A 139 -28.35 5.26 -3.69
CA LEU A 139 -27.01 5.58 -3.19
C LEU A 139 -27.03 5.86 -1.69
N GLU A 140 -27.97 6.66 -1.19
CA GLU A 140 -28.10 6.89 0.24
C GLU A 140 -28.28 5.58 1.03
N SER A 141 -29.13 4.69 0.53
CA SER A 141 -29.39 3.38 1.13
C SER A 141 -28.15 2.48 1.09
N ALA A 142 -27.46 2.43 -0.05
CA ALA A 142 -26.27 1.63 -0.25
C ALA A 142 -25.11 2.13 0.62
N LEU A 143 -24.77 3.41 0.56
CA LEU A 143 -23.61 3.99 1.23
C LEU A 143 -23.76 4.00 2.75
N LYS A 144 -24.98 4.13 3.29
CA LYS A 144 -25.25 3.91 4.72
C LYS A 144 -24.88 2.48 5.14
N LYS A 145 -25.17 1.46 4.31
CA LYS A 145 -24.77 0.05 4.57
C LYS A 145 -23.26 -0.16 4.47
N TYR A 146 -22.58 0.56 3.58
CA TYR A 146 -21.12 0.48 3.40
C TYR A 146 -20.32 1.43 4.30
N SER A 147 -20.98 2.26 5.13
CA SER A 147 -20.29 3.15 6.07
C SER A 147 -19.49 2.34 7.09
N VAL A 148 -18.16 2.41 6.99
CA VAL A 148 -17.24 1.65 7.82
C VAL A 148 -17.09 2.36 9.17
N THR A 149 -17.67 1.80 10.23
CA THR A 149 -17.25 2.08 11.60
C THR A 149 -15.85 1.48 11.79
N SER A 150 -14.92 2.27 12.32
CA SER A 150 -13.58 1.81 12.71
C SER A 150 -13.66 0.61 13.64
N ILE A 151 -13.45 -0.61 13.13
CA ILE A 151 -13.30 -1.81 13.95
C ILE A 151 -11.82 -2.10 14.08
N HIS A 152 -11.34 -2.10 15.33
CA HIS A 152 -10.01 -2.56 15.68
C HIS A 152 -9.80 -3.99 15.17
N GLY A 153 -8.77 -4.19 14.35
CA GLY A 153 -8.16 -5.51 14.15
C GLY A 153 -8.60 -6.37 12.96
N PHE A 154 -8.91 -5.80 11.78
CA PHE A 154 -8.97 -6.60 10.54
C PHE A 154 -7.98 -6.09 9.49
N THR A 155 -7.16 -7.02 9.01
CA THR A 155 -6.29 -6.91 7.85
C THR A 155 -7.11 -7.05 6.55
N ASN A 156 -7.11 -6.00 5.72
CA ASN A 156 -7.43 -5.98 4.29
C ASN A 156 -8.89 -6.23 3.84
N PRO A 157 -9.35 -5.56 2.77
CA PRO A 157 -9.61 -4.12 2.67
C PRO A 157 -10.93 -3.75 3.38
N ALA A 158 -11.33 -2.48 3.32
CA ALA A 158 -12.61 -1.95 3.81
C ALA A 158 -13.84 -2.58 3.11
N ILE A 159 -14.05 -3.89 3.26
CA ILE A 159 -15.29 -4.58 2.91
C ILE A 159 -16.03 -4.79 4.24
N PRO A 160 -17.23 -4.20 4.43
CA PRO A 160 -18.00 -4.41 5.64
C PRO A 160 -18.18 -5.91 5.97
N ARG A 161 -18.16 -6.21 7.27
CA ARG A 161 -18.41 -7.54 7.84
C ARG A 161 -19.71 -8.14 7.28
N LYS A 162 -19.63 -9.41 6.82
CA LYS A 162 -20.74 -10.29 6.45
C LYS A 162 -21.80 -9.61 5.55
N ILE A 163 -21.51 -9.60 4.25
CA ILE A 163 -22.51 -9.36 3.20
C ILE A 163 -23.53 -10.52 3.27
N THR A 164 -24.73 -10.23 3.78
CA THR A 164 -25.76 -11.26 3.99
C THR A 164 -26.54 -11.60 2.73
N ASP A 165 -26.37 -10.89 1.61
CA ASP A 165 -26.96 -11.30 0.32
C ASP A 165 -26.24 -10.67 -0.89
N ALA A 166 -25.22 -11.36 -1.41
CA ALA A 166 -24.46 -10.90 -2.60
C ALA A 166 -25.37 -10.72 -3.84
N LYS A 167 -26.47 -11.48 -3.88
CA LYS A 167 -27.47 -11.40 -4.94
C LYS A 167 -28.25 -10.09 -4.86
N ALA A 168 -28.73 -9.68 -3.68
CA ALA A 168 -29.49 -8.45 -3.52
C ALA A 168 -28.68 -7.18 -3.89
N GLU A 169 -27.38 -7.16 -3.60
CA GLU A 169 -26.50 -6.06 -4.01
C GLU A 169 -26.32 -6.00 -5.53
N THR A 170 -26.15 -7.17 -6.17
CA THR A 170 -26.02 -7.28 -7.63
C THR A 170 -27.33 -6.87 -8.32
N ASP A 171 -28.46 -7.31 -7.79
CA ASP A 171 -29.80 -6.99 -8.31
C ASP A 171 -30.08 -5.49 -8.18
N MET A 172 -29.78 -4.88 -7.02
CA MET A 172 -29.91 -3.44 -6.81
C MET A 172 -29.04 -2.63 -7.79
N PHE A 173 -27.79 -3.04 -8.02
CA PHE A 173 -26.94 -2.36 -9.01
C PHE A 173 -27.50 -2.50 -10.42
N ALA A 174 -28.00 -3.69 -10.78
CA ALA A 174 -28.61 -3.93 -12.09
C ALA A 174 -29.86 -3.07 -12.32
N GLU A 175 -30.68 -2.86 -11.29
CA GLU A 175 -31.84 -1.95 -11.35
C GLU A 175 -31.44 -0.49 -11.58
N MET A 176 -30.34 -0.03 -10.97
CA MET A 176 -29.83 1.34 -11.14
C MET A 176 -29.11 1.56 -12.48
N ALA A 177 -28.59 0.50 -13.11
CA ALA A 177 -27.69 0.62 -14.26
C ALA A 177 -28.27 1.43 -15.45
N PRO A 178 -29.54 1.27 -15.85
CA PRO A 178 -30.13 2.10 -16.90
C PRO A 178 -30.16 3.59 -16.55
N ALA A 179 -30.45 3.92 -15.29
CA ALA A 179 -30.47 5.29 -14.80
C ALA A 179 -29.06 5.89 -14.75
N ILE A 180 -28.07 5.12 -14.27
CA ILE A 180 -26.65 5.53 -14.28
C ILE A 180 -26.18 5.78 -15.71
N LYS A 181 -26.56 4.93 -16.66
CA LYS A 181 -26.22 5.10 -18.07
C LYS A 181 -26.82 6.37 -18.67
N ALA A 182 -28.10 6.63 -18.39
CA ALA A 182 -28.78 7.84 -18.87
C ALA A 182 -28.12 9.10 -18.30
N LEU A 183 -27.83 9.13 -17.00
CA LEU A 183 -27.10 10.23 -16.35
C LEU A 183 -25.68 10.39 -16.92
N TRP A 184 -24.95 9.31 -17.14
CA TRP A 184 -23.60 9.40 -17.72
C TRP A 184 -23.63 9.99 -19.14
N ALA A 185 -24.69 9.74 -19.91
CA ALA A 185 -24.85 10.32 -21.25
C ALA A 185 -25.27 11.81 -21.23
N ASP A 186 -25.71 12.35 -20.09
CA ASP A 186 -26.14 13.74 -19.96
C ASP A 186 -24.97 14.72 -20.16
N GLY A 187 -25.19 15.75 -20.98
CA GLY A 187 -24.15 16.73 -21.32
C GLY A 187 -23.66 17.53 -20.12
N SER A 188 -24.50 17.79 -19.11
CA SER A 188 -24.10 18.47 -17.87
C SER A 188 -23.18 17.58 -17.03
N ILE A 189 -23.48 16.27 -16.92
CA ILE A 189 -22.61 15.30 -16.22
C ILE A 189 -21.26 15.18 -16.94
N GLN A 190 -21.27 15.06 -18.26
CA GLN A 190 -20.04 15.04 -19.07
C GLN A 190 -19.22 16.31 -18.87
N LYS A 191 -19.86 17.49 -18.82
CA LYS A 191 -19.19 18.76 -18.57
C LYS A 191 -18.53 18.80 -17.19
N ILE A 192 -19.23 18.37 -16.14
CA ILE A 192 -18.65 18.28 -14.79
C ILE A 192 -17.44 17.35 -14.78
N PHE A 193 -17.55 16.16 -15.37
CA PHE A 193 -16.46 15.18 -15.42
C PHE A 193 -15.17 15.76 -16.07
N HIS A 194 -15.31 16.53 -17.14
CA HIS A 194 -14.15 17.07 -17.87
C HIS A 194 -13.58 18.37 -17.27
N THR A 195 -14.42 19.20 -16.66
CA THR A 195 -14.02 20.56 -16.23
C THR A 195 -13.71 20.66 -14.74
N CYS A 196 -14.31 19.81 -13.91
CA CYS A 196 -14.23 19.96 -12.47
C CYS A 196 -13.07 19.15 -11.88
N THR A 197 -11.86 19.72 -11.93
CA THR A 197 -10.67 19.11 -11.34
C THR A 197 -10.67 19.10 -9.81
N GLN A 198 -11.60 19.82 -9.18
CA GLN A 198 -11.77 19.89 -7.73
C GLN A 198 -12.52 18.69 -7.16
N LEU A 199 -13.34 18.02 -7.99
CA LEU A 199 -14.01 16.80 -7.56
C LEU A 199 -12.99 15.68 -7.46
N ASN A 200 -12.98 14.99 -6.32
CA ASN A 200 -12.14 13.82 -6.08
C ASN A 200 -12.70 12.58 -6.80
N ILE A 201 -12.98 12.69 -8.09
CA ILE A 201 -13.44 11.60 -8.95
C ILE A 201 -12.29 10.63 -9.16
N GLN A 202 -12.61 9.32 -9.11
CA GLN A 202 -11.63 8.28 -9.33
C GLN A 202 -11.21 8.24 -10.80
N ASP A 203 -9.92 8.06 -11.07
CA ASP A 203 -9.41 8.00 -12.45
C ASP A 203 -10.03 6.88 -13.31
N SER A 204 -10.50 5.79 -12.69
CA SER A 204 -11.19 4.68 -13.36
C SER A 204 -12.69 4.93 -13.60
N ALA A 205 -13.24 6.07 -13.17
CA ALA A 205 -14.66 6.40 -13.31
C ALA A 205 -15.14 6.26 -14.76
N LYS A 206 -14.45 6.87 -15.72
CA LYS A 206 -14.79 6.80 -17.14
C LYS A 206 -14.83 5.35 -17.65
N TYR A 207 -13.81 4.56 -17.32
CA TYR A 207 -13.71 3.15 -17.75
C TYR A 207 -14.93 2.33 -17.32
N PHE A 208 -15.38 2.51 -16.07
CA PHE A 208 -16.52 1.78 -15.56
C PHE A 208 -17.87 2.35 -16.03
N LEU A 209 -18.03 3.67 -16.07
CA LEU A 209 -19.27 4.31 -16.53
C LEU A 209 -19.54 4.05 -18.02
N ASP A 210 -18.50 4.03 -18.86
CA ASP A 210 -18.61 3.67 -20.28
C ASP A 210 -19.04 2.20 -20.50
N THR A 211 -18.84 1.34 -19.51
CA THR A 211 -19.10 -0.11 -19.63
C THR A 211 -20.17 -0.60 -18.65
N VAL A 212 -21.03 0.30 -18.17
CA VAL A 212 -22.07 -0.01 -17.17
C VAL A 212 -22.99 -1.15 -17.59
N ASP A 213 -23.36 -1.25 -18.87
CA ASP A 213 -24.18 -2.35 -19.40
C ASP A 213 -23.53 -3.73 -19.23
N ARG A 214 -22.20 -3.81 -19.44
CA ARG A 214 -21.44 -5.06 -19.28
C ARG A 214 -21.34 -5.43 -17.80
N ILE A 215 -21.14 -4.43 -16.95
CA ILE A 215 -20.90 -4.59 -15.51
C ILE A 215 -22.21 -4.94 -14.77
N SER A 216 -23.36 -4.48 -15.27
CA SER A 216 -24.67 -4.77 -14.69
C SER A 216 -25.25 -6.13 -15.08
N HIS A 217 -24.63 -6.83 -16.03
CA HIS A 217 -25.10 -8.14 -16.48
C HIS A 217 -25.13 -9.16 -15.31
N PRO A 218 -26.17 -10.00 -15.18
CA PRO A 218 -26.27 -10.99 -14.08
C PRO A 218 -25.12 -12.00 -14.04
N GLU A 219 -24.55 -12.33 -15.19
CA GLU A 219 -23.40 -13.23 -15.32
C GLU A 219 -22.06 -12.49 -15.40
N TYR A 220 -22.02 -11.19 -15.09
CA TYR A 220 -20.78 -10.41 -15.12
C TYR A 220 -19.73 -11.01 -14.17
N ILE A 221 -18.57 -11.31 -14.73
CA ILE A 221 -17.36 -11.69 -14.01
C ILE A 221 -16.29 -10.64 -14.35
N PRO A 222 -15.70 -9.95 -13.36
CA PRO A 222 -14.66 -8.97 -13.62
C PRO A 222 -13.49 -9.56 -14.40
N SER A 223 -13.10 -8.87 -15.46
CA SER A 223 -11.87 -9.11 -16.21
C SER A 223 -10.63 -8.71 -15.39
N ASP A 224 -9.44 -9.04 -15.89
CA ASP A 224 -8.20 -8.58 -15.25
C ASP A 224 -8.09 -7.05 -15.27
N ASP A 225 -8.53 -6.41 -16.36
CA ASP A 225 -8.58 -4.95 -16.48
C ASP A 225 -9.55 -4.34 -15.47
N ASP A 226 -10.73 -4.93 -15.26
CA ASP A 226 -11.67 -4.48 -14.24
C ASP A 226 -11.03 -4.51 -12.84
N ILE A 227 -10.30 -5.58 -12.54
CA ILE A 227 -9.62 -5.73 -11.25
C ILE A 227 -8.48 -4.72 -11.11
N LEU A 228 -7.70 -4.47 -12.18
CA LEU A 228 -6.62 -3.49 -12.17
C LEU A 228 -7.15 -2.05 -11.98
N GLN A 229 -8.28 -1.72 -12.60
CA GLN A 229 -8.98 -0.43 -12.51
C GLN A 229 -9.75 -0.25 -11.20
N ALA A 230 -10.18 -1.34 -10.57
CA ALA A 230 -10.97 -1.32 -9.34
C ALA A 230 -10.17 -0.69 -8.19
N ARG A 231 -10.79 0.27 -7.53
CA ARG A 231 -10.22 1.01 -6.42
C ARG A 231 -10.70 0.47 -5.09
N VAL A 232 -9.72 0.22 -4.24
CA VAL A 232 -9.90 -0.21 -2.86
C VAL A 232 -8.98 0.62 -1.98
N LYS A 233 -9.51 1.23 -0.90
CA LYS A 233 -8.69 2.01 0.04
C LYS A 233 -7.84 1.04 0.88
N THR A 234 -6.51 1.17 0.79
CA THR A 234 -5.55 0.42 1.63
C THR A 234 -5.46 1.08 3.00
N LEU A 235 -5.99 0.42 4.03
CA LEU A 235 -6.08 0.95 5.40
C LEU A 235 -5.02 0.39 6.36
N ALA A 236 -4.30 -0.65 5.95
CA ALA A 236 -3.29 -1.32 6.76
C ALA A 236 -2.05 -1.64 5.93
N VAL A 237 -0.96 -1.98 6.61
CA VAL A 237 0.23 -2.52 5.95
C VAL A 237 -0.02 -3.99 5.64
N THR A 238 0.32 -4.42 4.41
CA THR A 238 0.18 -5.81 3.99
C THR A 238 1.49 -6.32 3.39
N GLU A 239 1.89 -7.53 3.76
CA GLU A 239 3.05 -8.23 3.18
C GLU A 239 2.58 -9.16 2.07
N HIS A 240 3.24 -9.08 0.91
CA HIS A 240 3.01 -9.97 -0.23
C HIS A 240 4.32 -10.68 -0.57
N VAL A 241 4.25 -12.00 -0.74
CA VAL A 241 5.41 -12.81 -1.10
C VAL A 241 5.25 -13.31 -2.54
N PHE A 242 6.18 -12.92 -3.40
CA PHE A 242 6.25 -13.36 -4.80
C PHE A 242 7.51 -14.18 -5.03
N HIS A 243 7.41 -15.21 -5.85
CA HIS A 243 8.57 -15.95 -6.32
C HIS A 243 8.74 -15.60 -7.80
N ILE A 244 9.76 -14.79 -8.09
CA ILE A 244 10.10 -14.38 -9.45
C ILE A 244 11.38 -15.13 -9.80
N GLU A 245 11.27 -16.04 -10.77
CA GLU A 245 12.32 -17.01 -11.09
C GLU A 245 12.69 -17.83 -9.82
N ASN A 246 13.93 -17.73 -9.34
CA ASN A 246 14.43 -18.42 -8.15
C ASN A 246 14.61 -17.51 -6.94
N VAL A 247 14.11 -16.27 -7.01
CA VAL A 247 14.26 -15.27 -5.95
C VAL A 247 12.90 -15.00 -5.31
N ALA A 248 12.86 -15.08 -3.98
CA ALA A 248 11.70 -14.65 -3.20
C ALA A 248 11.75 -13.12 -3.02
N TYR A 249 10.62 -12.46 -3.26
CA TYR A 249 10.41 -11.03 -3.01
C TYR A 249 9.36 -10.87 -1.93
N ARG A 250 9.69 -10.13 -0.87
CA ARG A 250 8.75 -9.71 0.18
C ARG A 250 8.44 -8.25 -0.03
N ILE A 251 7.21 -7.94 -0.40
CA ILE A 251 6.79 -6.59 -0.77
C ILE A 251 5.78 -6.09 0.25
N TYR A 252 6.10 -4.98 0.91
CA TYR A 252 5.21 -4.32 1.86
C TYR A 252 4.42 -3.21 1.17
N ASP A 253 3.09 -3.35 1.11
CA ASP A 253 2.14 -2.30 0.68
C ASP A 253 1.68 -1.51 1.90
N VAL A 254 1.75 -0.18 1.83
CA VAL A 254 1.30 0.69 2.92
C VAL A 254 0.22 1.66 2.43
N GLY A 255 -0.72 2.00 3.32
CA GLY A 255 -1.72 3.04 3.06
C GLY A 255 -1.07 4.40 2.78
N GLY A 256 -1.46 5.04 1.67
CA GLY A 256 -0.87 6.30 1.20
C GLY A 256 -1.44 7.59 1.81
N GLN A 257 -2.59 7.48 2.49
CA GLN A 257 -3.29 8.62 3.11
C GLN A 257 -2.44 9.21 4.25
N LYS A 258 -2.46 10.54 4.43
CA LYS A 258 -1.63 11.23 5.43
C LYS A 258 -1.82 10.66 6.84
N SER A 259 -3.06 10.35 7.22
CA SER A 259 -3.42 9.75 8.51
C SER A 259 -2.79 8.38 8.78
N LEU A 260 -2.43 7.63 7.72
CA LEU A 260 -1.86 6.28 7.80
C LEU A 260 -0.32 6.27 7.76
N ARG A 261 0.33 7.37 7.38
CA ARG A 261 1.79 7.42 7.20
C ARG A 261 2.57 7.22 8.49
N LYS A 262 1.94 7.49 9.65
CA LYS A 262 2.49 7.19 10.97
C LYS A 262 2.78 5.69 11.20
N TYR A 263 2.17 4.80 10.41
CA TYR A 263 2.38 3.35 10.49
C TYR A 263 3.50 2.83 9.57
N TRP A 264 4.19 3.71 8.83
CA TRP A 264 5.22 3.30 7.86
C TRP A 264 6.56 2.94 8.53
N ALA A 265 6.97 3.72 9.53
CA ALA A 265 8.31 3.63 10.13
C ALA A 265 8.75 2.22 10.58
N PRO A 266 7.86 1.37 11.16
CA PRO A 266 8.23 0.00 11.54
C PRO A 266 8.71 -0.89 10.37
N TYR A 267 8.41 -0.53 9.13
CA TYR A 267 8.74 -1.30 7.93
C TYR A 267 9.93 -0.72 7.15
N PHE A 268 10.62 0.28 7.71
CA PHE A 268 11.76 0.93 7.06
C PHE A 268 13.07 0.18 7.27
N ASP A 269 13.14 -0.67 8.29
CA ASP A 269 14.38 -1.38 8.64
C ASP A 269 14.62 -2.55 7.70
N ASP A 270 15.90 -2.76 7.36
CA ASP A 270 16.39 -3.88 6.55
C ASP A 270 15.69 -4.06 5.18
N VAL A 271 15.26 -2.97 4.54
CA VAL A 271 14.71 -3.02 3.17
C VAL A 271 15.81 -2.90 2.12
N ASN A 272 15.78 -3.76 1.09
CA ASN A 272 16.79 -3.75 0.03
C ASN A 272 16.59 -2.57 -0.93
N ALA A 273 15.34 -2.22 -1.24
CA ALA A 273 15.00 -1.07 -2.06
C ALA A 273 13.61 -0.51 -1.73
N VAL A 274 13.43 0.78 -1.99
CA VAL A 274 12.14 1.47 -1.90
C VAL A 274 11.64 1.74 -3.31
N ILE A 275 10.41 1.33 -3.60
CA ILE A 275 9.66 1.74 -4.79
C ILE A 275 8.76 2.90 -4.39
N PHE A 276 9.13 4.12 -4.75
CA PHE A 276 8.32 5.30 -4.51
C PHE A 276 7.41 5.59 -5.71
N MET A 277 6.12 5.73 -5.46
CA MET A 277 5.11 5.93 -6.49
C MET A 277 4.50 7.33 -6.45
N ALA A 278 4.60 8.04 -7.57
CA ALA A 278 3.99 9.33 -7.81
C ALA A 278 3.03 9.25 -9.02
N ALA A 279 1.89 9.93 -8.97
CA ALA A 279 0.98 10.04 -10.11
C ALA A 279 1.21 11.38 -10.82
N LEU A 280 1.69 11.35 -12.07
CA LEU A 280 1.87 12.59 -12.84
C LEU A 280 0.53 13.26 -13.18
N SER A 281 -0.52 12.47 -13.36
CA SER A 281 -1.88 12.96 -13.62
C SER A 281 -2.46 13.82 -12.49
N ALA A 282 -1.84 13.85 -11.32
CA ALA A 282 -2.26 14.64 -10.16
C ALA A 282 -1.76 16.10 -10.17
N TYR A 283 -1.07 16.53 -11.24
CA TYR A 283 -0.47 17.88 -11.32
C TYR A 283 -1.48 19.03 -11.24
N ASP A 284 -2.75 18.78 -11.59
CA ASP A 284 -3.85 19.74 -11.61
C ASP A 284 -4.89 19.48 -10.50
N GLN A 285 -4.63 18.53 -9.61
CA GLN A 285 -5.58 18.06 -8.60
C GLN A 285 -5.26 18.60 -7.20
N PRO A 286 -6.30 18.91 -6.40
CA PRO A 286 -6.14 19.17 -4.97
C PRO A 286 -5.82 17.90 -4.17
N CYS A 287 -5.26 18.05 -2.97
CA CYS A 287 -5.19 16.97 -1.99
C CYS A 287 -6.59 16.61 -1.45
N GLU A 288 -6.85 15.31 -1.19
CA GLU A 288 -8.10 14.84 -0.54
C GLU A 288 -8.31 15.52 0.83
N ASP A 289 -7.23 15.76 1.59
CA ASP A 289 -7.28 16.32 2.95
C ASP A 289 -7.26 17.87 2.99
N ASP A 290 -6.82 18.55 1.92
CA ASP A 290 -6.75 20.02 1.86
C ASP A 290 -6.84 20.50 0.41
N ALA A 291 -8.00 21.07 0.05
CA ALA A 291 -8.30 21.52 -1.29
C ALA A 291 -7.38 22.66 -1.81
N ARG A 292 -6.65 23.33 -0.90
CA ARG A 292 -5.74 24.43 -1.26
C ARG A 292 -4.38 23.94 -1.70
N LEU A 293 -4.03 22.70 -1.37
CA LEU A 293 -2.72 22.12 -1.67
C LEU A 293 -2.79 21.29 -2.94
N ASN A 294 -1.80 21.48 -3.82
CA ASN A 294 -1.66 20.65 -5.01
C ASN A 294 -1.14 19.25 -4.64
N ARG A 295 -1.80 18.22 -5.18
CA ARG A 295 -1.53 16.82 -4.86
C ARG A 295 -0.14 16.36 -5.30
N LEU A 296 0.35 16.78 -6.46
CA LEU A 296 1.69 16.42 -6.94
C LEU A 296 2.79 17.20 -6.20
N GLN A 297 2.54 18.45 -5.81
CA GLN A 297 3.46 19.19 -4.94
C GLN A 297 3.60 18.53 -3.56
N GLU A 298 2.49 18.06 -2.96
CA GLU A 298 2.53 17.28 -1.73
C GLU A 298 3.36 15.99 -1.89
N CYS A 299 3.23 15.33 -3.05
CA CYS A 299 4.02 14.16 -3.39
C CYS A 299 5.52 14.46 -3.48
N LEU A 300 5.92 15.62 -4.01
CA LEU A 300 7.32 16.06 -4.05
C LEU A 300 7.88 16.26 -2.64
N VAL A 301 7.12 16.89 -1.74
CA VAL A 301 7.50 17.07 -0.32
C VAL A 301 7.66 15.72 0.37
N LEU A 302 6.72 14.79 0.14
CA LEU A 302 6.82 13.45 0.68
C LEU A 302 8.04 12.70 0.14
N PHE A 303 8.33 12.82 -1.16
CA PHE A 303 9.52 12.20 -1.73
C PHE A 303 10.80 12.77 -1.12
N ASN A 304 10.87 14.08 -0.88
CA ASN A 304 11.98 14.70 -0.16
C ASN A 304 12.20 14.06 1.23
N GLN A 305 11.13 13.85 1.98
CA GLN A 305 11.21 13.23 3.31
C GLN A 305 11.73 11.79 3.24
N ILE A 306 11.26 10.99 2.28
CA ILE A 306 11.64 9.59 2.11
C ILE A 306 13.06 9.47 1.54
N ALA A 307 13.38 10.19 0.47
CA ALA A 307 14.68 10.12 -0.19
C ALA A 307 15.83 10.48 0.75
N ASN A 308 15.59 11.42 1.68
CA ASN A 308 16.57 11.90 2.66
C ASN A 308 16.41 11.28 4.06
N HIS A 309 15.59 10.23 4.22
CA HIS A 309 15.40 9.58 5.51
C HIS A 309 16.66 8.79 5.92
N LYS A 310 17.10 8.92 7.18
CA LYS A 310 18.34 8.28 7.68
C LYS A 310 18.36 6.76 7.49
N LEU A 311 17.24 6.07 7.73
CA LEU A 311 17.14 4.62 7.51
C LEU A 311 17.25 4.21 6.04
N PHE A 312 17.15 5.14 5.11
CA PHE A 312 17.25 4.88 3.67
C PHE A 312 18.53 5.41 3.05
N GLU A 313 19.52 5.83 3.84
CA GLU A 313 20.78 6.40 3.33
C GLU A 313 21.46 5.46 2.32
N LEU A 314 21.57 4.18 2.67
CA LEU A 314 22.15 3.13 1.80
C LEU A 314 21.11 2.39 0.95
N THR A 315 19.82 2.70 1.11
CA THR A 315 18.74 2.01 0.41
C THR A 315 18.55 2.60 -0.98
N SER A 316 18.50 1.72 -1.98
CA SER A 316 18.25 2.14 -3.36
C SER A 316 16.83 2.62 -3.57
N MET A 317 16.68 3.66 -4.38
CA MET A 317 15.39 4.28 -4.69
C MET A 317 14.99 3.98 -6.13
N ILE A 318 13.78 3.46 -6.29
CA ILE A 318 13.14 3.28 -7.59
C ILE A 318 11.93 4.20 -7.61
N LEU A 319 11.92 5.16 -8.52
CA LEU A 319 10.86 6.15 -8.67
C LEU A 319 9.95 5.77 -9.83
N PHE A 320 8.69 5.47 -9.53
CA PHE A 320 7.65 5.29 -10.54
C PHE A 320 6.86 6.58 -10.71
N LEU A 321 6.99 7.20 -11.88
CA LEU A 321 6.17 8.29 -12.36
C LEU A 321 4.99 7.70 -13.13
N ASN A 322 3.93 7.37 -12.39
CA ASN A 322 2.78 6.60 -12.85
C ASN A 322 1.67 7.47 -13.44
N LYS A 323 0.67 6.82 -14.05
CA LYS A 323 -0.52 7.41 -14.67
C LYS A 323 -0.18 8.32 -15.85
N ILE A 324 0.82 7.92 -16.61
CA ILE A 324 1.28 8.65 -17.78
C ILE A 324 0.22 8.73 -18.88
N ASP A 325 -0.69 7.76 -18.94
CA ASP A 325 -1.81 7.71 -19.88
C ASP A 325 -2.86 8.79 -19.55
N ILE A 326 -3.20 8.98 -18.28
CA ILE A 326 -4.13 10.03 -17.84
C ILE A 326 -3.43 11.39 -17.95
N PHE A 327 -2.15 11.46 -17.62
CA PHE A 327 -1.36 12.67 -17.78
C PHE A 327 -1.34 13.15 -19.24
N GLN A 328 -1.02 12.26 -20.19
CA GLN A 328 -1.07 12.55 -21.62
C GLN A 328 -2.45 13.07 -22.05
N ARG A 329 -3.53 12.36 -21.68
CA ARG A 329 -4.90 12.77 -22.03
C ARG A 329 -5.26 14.17 -21.53
N LYS A 330 -4.78 14.56 -20.35
CA LYS A 330 -4.99 15.91 -19.79
C LYS A 330 -4.22 16.98 -20.56
N LEU A 331 -3.01 16.68 -21.03
CA LEU A 331 -2.27 17.60 -21.89
C LEU A 331 -2.99 17.78 -23.24
N ASP A 332 -3.46 16.67 -23.82
CA ASP A 332 -4.18 16.67 -25.11
C ASP A 332 -5.51 17.43 -25.02
N SER A 333 -6.17 17.44 -23.85
CA SER A 333 -7.38 18.24 -23.61
C SER A 333 -7.09 19.74 -23.36
N GLY A 334 -5.82 20.16 -23.40
CA GLY A 334 -5.40 21.55 -23.24
C GLY A 334 -5.14 21.99 -21.80
N SER A 335 -5.09 21.07 -20.83
CA SER A 335 -4.74 21.42 -19.45
C SER A 335 -3.26 21.79 -19.35
N LEU A 336 -2.98 23.02 -18.88
CA LEU A 336 -1.65 23.60 -18.88
C LEU A 336 -0.89 23.28 -17.59
N VAL A 337 0.29 22.66 -17.69
CA VAL A 337 1.16 22.41 -16.53
C VAL A 337 1.61 23.71 -15.87
N SER A 338 1.93 24.73 -16.66
CA SER A 338 2.37 26.05 -16.19
C SER A 338 1.33 26.78 -15.33
N LYS A 339 0.04 26.42 -15.44
CA LYS A 339 -1.02 26.96 -14.58
C LYS A 339 -0.88 26.50 -13.12
N TYR A 340 -0.39 25.28 -12.91
CA TYR A 340 -0.28 24.66 -11.58
C TYR A 340 1.17 24.64 -11.06
N PHE A 341 2.14 24.73 -11.97
CA PHE A 341 3.58 24.84 -11.71
C PHE A 341 4.13 26.06 -12.45
N PRO A 342 3.95 27.29 -11.91
CA PRO A 342 4.36 28.53 -12.57
C PRO A 342 5.85 28.63 -12.91
N GLU A 343 6.69 27.84 -12.22
CA GLU A 343 8.12 27.72 -12.51
C GLU A 343 8.43 26.94 -13.80
N TYR A 344 7.44 26.29 -14.40
CA TYR A 344 7.59 25.58 -15.66
C TYR A 344 7.40 26.53 -16.84
N HIS A 345 8.48 26.75 -17.59
CA HIS A 345 8.51 27.64 -18.77
C HIS A 345 8.70 26.88 -20.09
N GLY A 346 8.67 25.53 -20.06
CA GLY A 346 8.80 24.70 -21.26
C GLY A 346 7.48 24.54 -22.03
N PRO A 347 7.50 23.89 -23.20
CA PRO A 347 6.28 23.64 -23.98
C PRO A 347 5.34 22.65 -23.26
N ASN A 348 4.02 22.77 -23.47
CA ASN A 348 3.03 21.91 -22.81
C ASN A 348 2.85 20.55 -23.51
N ASP A 349 3.96 19.91 -23.89
CA ASP A 349 3.99 18.59 -24.51
C ASP A 349 4.45 17.51 -23.51
N TYR A 350 4.16 16.24 -23.83
CA TYR A 350 4.46 15.11 -22.96
C TYR A 350 5.95 14.97 -22.62
N LEU A 351 6.84 15.12 -23.60
CA LEU A 351 8.27 14.91 -23.40
C LEU A 351 8.84 16.00 -22.47
N SER A 352 8.57 17.27 -22.79
CA SER A 352 9.09 18.40 -21.99
C SER A 352 8.56 18.38 -20.55
N THR A 353 7.27 18.10 -20.37
CA THR A 353 6.63 18.10 -19.05
C THR A 353 7.03 16.89 -18.19
N THR A 354 7.18 15.70 -18.78
CA THR A 354 7.67 14.51 -18.05
C THR A 354 9.12 14.67 -17.60
N VAL A 355 9.98 15.23 -18.46
CA VAL A 355 11.37 15.57 -18.11
C VAL A 355 11.40 16.60 -16.97
N PHE A 356 10.55 17.63 -17.03
CA PHE A 356 10.42 18.60 -15.95
C PHE A 356 10.05 17.93 -14.62
N PHE A 357 9.01 17.09 -14.59
CA PHE A 357 8.61 16.43 -13.35
C PHE A 357 9.67 15.45 -12.84
N GLN A 358 10.30 14.68 -13.73
CA GLN A 358 11.44 13.82 -13.35
C GLN A 358 12.54 14.63 -12.67
N TYR A 359 12.94 15.75 -13.29
CA TYR A 359 13.94 16.65 -12.73
C TYR A 359 13.52 17.19 -11.34
N ARG A 360 12.27 17.61 -11.18
CA ARG A 360 11.72 18.10 -9.90
C ARG A 360 11.79 17.06 -8.79
N PHE A 361 11.53 15.79 -9.09
CA PHE A 361 11.71 14.70 -8.14
C PHE A 361 13.18 14.48 -7.81
N MET A 362 14.06 14.43 -8.83
CA MET A 362 15.50 14.25 -8.61
C MET A 362 16.11 15.34 -7.73
N GLN A 363 15.68 16.60 -7.88
CA GLN A 363 16.11 17.72 -7.03
C GLN A 363 15.76 17.55 -5.54
N GLN A 364 14.84 16.65 -5.19
CA GLN A 364 14.51 16.40 -3.79
C GLN A 364 15.53 15.49 -3.11
N CYS A 365 16.34 14.74 -3.85
CA CYS A 365 17.40 13.90 -3.31
C CYS A 365 18.65 14.75 -3.05
N LYS A 366 19.01 14.93 -1.78
CA LYS A 366 20.18 15.76 -1.40
C LYS A 366 21.51 15.03 -1.58
N ASP A 367 21.48 13.70 -1.48
CA ASP A 367 22.65 12.87 -1.72
C ASP A 367 22.83 12.66 -3.24
N LEU A 368 23.92 13.19 -3.78
CA LEU A 368 24.29 13.08 -5.18
C LEU A 368 24.85 11.70 -5.55
N GLN A 369 25.28 10.90 -4.58
CA GLN A 369 25.76 9.53 -4.79
C GLN A 369 24.61 8.53 -4.78
N LYS A 370 23.46 8.90 -4.19
CA LYS A 370 22.28 8.06 -4.14
C LYS A 370 21.67 7.91 -5.53
N GLN A 371 21.60 6.67 -6.00
CA GLN A 371 20.99 6.37 -7.28
C GLN A 371 19.47 6.28 -7.17
N VAL A 372 18.79 7.08 -7.98
CA VAL A 372 17.33 7.06 -8.14
C VAL A 372 16.98 6.56 -9.54
N TYR A 373 16.46 5.34 -9.64
CA TYR A 373 16.06 4.71 -10.89
C TYR A 373 14.64 5.14 -11.25
N THR A 374 14.49 5.96 -12.29
CA THR A 374 13.17 6.49 -12.68
C THR A 374 12.54 5.65 -13.79
N HIS A 375 11.26 5.31 -13.62
CA HIS A 375 10.44 4.67 -14.64
C HIS A 375 9.12 5.43 -14.81
N PHE A 376 8.78 5.72 -16.06
CA PHE A 376 7.45 6.20 -16.43
C PHE A 376 6.53 4.99 -16.58
N THR A 377 5.41 4.98 -15.86
CA THR A 377 4.54 3.80 -15.77
C THR A 377 3.07 4.10 -16.05
N HIS A 378 2.42 3.14 -16.67
CA HIS A 378 0.99 3.00 -16.83
C HIS A 378 0.62 1.70 -16.12
N ALA A 379 0.39 1.77 -14.81
CA ALA A 379 0.26 0.58 -13.97
C ALA A 379 -0.89 -0.37 -14.36
N THR A 380 -1.87 0.08 -15.15
CA THR A 380 -2.96 -0.74 -15.69
C THR A 380 -2.60 -1.44 -17.01
N ASP A 381 -1.53 -1.05 -17.69
CA ASP A 381 -1.03 -1.73 -18.90
C ASP A 381 -0.09 -2.89 -18.53
N THR A 382 -0.61 -4.12 -18.65
CA THR A 382 0.15 -5.34 -18.32
C THR A 382 1.37 -5.57 -19.21
N ASN A 383 1.35 -5.14 -20.47
CA ASN A 383 2.50 -5.32 -21.37
C ASN A 383 3.64 -4.39 -20.98
N GLN A 384 3.34 -3.11 -20.73
CA GLN A 384 4.33 -2.16 -20.25
C GLN A 384 4.86 -2.58 -18.88
N MET A 385 3.96 -2.97 -17.96
CA MET A 385 4.36 -3.39 -16.61
C MET A 385 5.22 -4.64 -16.61
N ARG A 386 5.05 -5.57 -17.55
CA ARG A 386 5.95 -6.72 -17.72
C ARG A 386 7.40 -6.27 -17.95
N VAL A 387 7.61 -5.32 -18.86
CA VAL A 387 8.95 -4.78 -19.17
C VAL A 387 9.53 -4.04 -17.96
N ILE A 388 8.73 -3.20 -17.30
CA ILE A 388 9.14 -2.45 -16.11
C ILE A 388 9.55 -3.38 -14.97
N VAL A 389 8.77 -4.44 -14.71
CA VAL A 389 9.11 -5.39 -13.63
C VAL A 389 10.40 -6.14 -13.94
N VAL A 390 10.66 -6.52 -15.19
CA VAL A 390 11.94 -7.14 -15.58
C VAL A 390 13.12 -6.19 -15.35
N ALA A 391 12.97 -4.91 -15.70
CA ALA A 391 14.00 -3.89 -15.45
C ALA A 391 14.26 -3.70 -13.95
N VAL A 392 13.20 -3.58 -13.14
CA VAL A 392 13.29 -3.46 -11.68
C VAL A 392 13.92 -4.71 -11.06
N ASN A 393 13.52 -5.90 -11.50
CA ASN A 393 14.12 -7.17 -11.07
C ASN A 393 15.65 -7.15 -11.28
N THR A 394 16.08 -6.73 -12.47
CA THR A 394 17.51 -6.63 -12.82
C THR A 394 18.25 -5.64 -11.93
N ILE A 395 17.68 -4.45 -11.70
CA ILE A 395 18.27 -3.41 -10.83
C ILE A 395 18.41 -3.95 -9.40
N VAL A 396 17.33 -4.49 -8.85
CA VAL A 396 17.27 -4.95 -7.47
C VAL A 396 18.22 -6.13 -7.22
N GLN A 397 18.31 -7.08 -8.15
CA GLN A 397 19.26 -8.20 -8.03
C GLN A 397 20.71 -7.71 -8.07
N ARG A 398 21.06 -6.79 -8.97
CA ARG A 398 22.42 -6.20 -9.02
C ARG A 398 22.78 -5.49 -7.72
N LEU A 399 21.85 -4.70 -7.18
CA LEU A 399 22.05 -4.00 -5.90
C LEU A 399 22.24 -4.98 -4.75
N ASN A 400 21.46 -6.07 -4.73
CA ASN A 400 21.58 -7.08 -3.70
C ASN A 400 22.94 -7.82 -3.76
N LEU A 401 23.42 -8.13 -4.97
CA LEU A 401 24.75 -8.73 -5.17
C LEU A 401 25.88 -7.79 -4.71
N ARG A 402 25.80 -6.50 -5.04
CA ARG A 402 26.77 -5.48 -4.61
C ARG A 402 26.78 -5.33 -3.08
N ASN A 403 25.61 -5.27 -2.46
CA ASN A 403 25.49 -5.17 -0.99
C ASN A 403 25.99 -6.44 -0.27
N SER A 404 25.95 -7.59 -0.96
CA SER A 404 26.51 -8.85 -0.46
C SER A 404 28.02 -8.99 -0.70
N GLY A 405 28.67 -8.01 -1.35
CA GLY A 405 30.09 -8.05 -1.68
C GLY A 405 30.46 -9.06 -2.77
N LEU A 406 29.49 -9.53 -3.56
CA LEU A 406 29.69 -10.51 -4.62
C LEU A 406 30.13 -9.90 -5.97
N ILE A 407 29.91 -8.58 -6.15
CA ILE A 407 30.33 -7.79 -7.31
C ILE A 407 30.74 -6.38 -6.93
#